data_AF-A0A813UIQ2-F1
#
_entry.id   AF-A0A813UIQ2-F1
#
_cell.length_a   1.000
_cell.length_b   1.000
_cell.length_c   1.000
_cell.angle_alpha   90.00
_cell.angle_beta   90.00
_cell.angle_gamma   90.00
#
_symmetry.space_group_name_H-M   'P 1'
#
loop_
_entity.id
_entity.type
_entity.pdbx_description
1 polymer ?
#
loop_
_entity_poly.entity_id
_entity_poly.type
_entity_poly.pdbx_seq_one_letter_code
_entity_poly.pdbx_strand_id
1 'polypeptide(L)'
;MHSILSNNKKNAKFYSEILFGGSITCLMGLIFLWLCFTQQNSVFMRNEKYAKQFSALSKNKARIDMSQDYFECCGWEGPEDYYGSIRNYTLIPKSCCKDTDNCECLNDIYSIGCKYEIESFLDYNIIFFKYLFALILCLDALCSFGIHYFRKYLPDEKIKTEVEKKDTDEKF
;
A
#
# COMPACT_ATOMS: atom_id res chain seq x y z
N MET A 1 18.98 0.95 41.72
CA MET A 1 18.74 2.04 40.74
C MET A 1 19.61 1.90 39.49
N HIS A 2 20.91 1.58 39.64
CA HIS A 2 21.85 1.33 38.51
C HIS A 2 21.45 0.18 37.55
N SER A 3 20.75 -0.86 38.02
CA SER A 3 20.31 -1.99 37.18
C SER A 3 19.19 -1.63 36.20
N ILE A 4 18.35 -0.65 36.55
CA ILE A 4 17.20 -0.21 35.73
C ILE A 4 17.67 0.66 34.56
N LEU A 5 18.68 1.52 34.79
CA LEU A 5 19.29 2.38 33.77
C LEU A 5 20.08 1.58 32.71
N SER A 6 20.84 0.58 33.15
CA SER A 6 21.56 -0.36 32.27
C SER A 6 20.64 -1.13 31.31
N ASN A 7 19.48 -1.56 31.80
CA ASN A 7 18.48 -2.24 30.97
C ASN A 7 17.89 -1.28 29.92
N ASN A 8 17.60 -0.03 30.30
CA ASN A 8 17.04 0.96 29.37
C ASN A 8 18.00 1.30 28.21
N LYS A 9 19.31 1.34 28.44
CA LYS A 9 20.30 1.67 27.38
C LYS A 9 20.57 0.50 26.42
N LYS A 10 20.63 -0.74 26.92
CA LYS A 10 20.71 -1.95 26.07
C LYS A 10 19.46 -2.10 25.21
N ASN A 11 18.29 -1.87 25.80
CA ASN A 11 17.03 -1.87 25.08
C ASN A 11 17.02 -0.77 24.01
N ALA A 12 17.48 0.46 24.32
CA ALA A 12 17.55 1.55 23.33
C ALA A 12 18.48 1.24 22.14
N LYS A 13 19.64 0.60 22.38
CA LYS A 13 20.54 0.18 21.29
C LYS A 13 19.87 -0.87 20.40
N PHE A 14 19.26 -1.89 21.01
CA PHE A 14 18.54 -2.97 20.34
C PHE A 14 17.37 -2.43 19.49
N TYR A 15 16.55 -1.53 20.06
CA TYR A 15 15.47 -0.89 19.33
C TYR A 15 15.97 -0.07 18.13
N SER A 16 17.09 0.64 18.26
CA SER A 16 17.61 1.42 17.13
C SER A 16 18.13 0.57 15.98
N GLU A 17 18.72 -0.61 16.27
CA GLU A 17 19.20 -1.53 15.24
C GLU A 17 18.03 -2.22 14.52
N ILE A 18 16.96 -2.56 15.26
CA ILE A 18 15.71 -3.07 14.67
C ILE A 18 15.03 -2.00 13.81
N LEU A 19 14.95 -0.75 14.30
CA LEU A 19 14.37 0.37 13.55
C LEU A 19 15.13 0.64 12.24
N PHE A 20 16.46 0.59 12.28
CA PHE A 20 17.29 0.79 11.10
C PHE A 20 17.17 -0.37 10.09
N GLY A 21 17.16 -1.62 10.57
CA GLY A 21 16.93 -2.79 9.71
C GLY A 21 15.52 -2.80 9.10
N GLY A 22 14.52 -2.40 9.89
CA GLY A 22 13.14 -2.22 9.45
C GLY A 22 13.04 -1.14 8.37
N SER A 23 13.66 0.03 8.57
CA SER A 23 13.62 1.11 7.58
C SER A 23 14.28 0.69 6.26
N ILE A 24 15.42 0.01 6.29
CA ILE A 24 16.07 -0.50 5.06
C ILE A 24 15.16 -1.48 4.32
N THR A 25 14.50 -2.37 5.05
CA THR A 25 13.58 -3.37 4.45
C THR A 25 12.36 -2.69 3.84
N CYS A 26 11.79 -1.68 4.51
CA CYS A 26 10.72 -0.83 3.97
C CYS A 26 11.18 -0.08 2.71
N LEU A 27 12.36 0.54 2.72
CA LEU A 27 12.93 1.23 1.56
C LEU A 27 13.10 0.28 0.37
N MET A 28 13.67 -0.91 0.59
CA MET A 28 13.84 -1.93 -0.45
C MET A 28 12.49 -2.41 -1.00
N GLY A 29 11.49 -2.62 -0.12
CA GLY A 29 10.13 -2.97 -0.51
C GLY A 29 9.46 -1.86 -1.34
N LEU A 30 9.60 -0.60 -0.95
CA LEU A 30 9.04 0.54 -1.66
C LEU A 30 9.72 0.78 -3.02
N ILE A 31 11.04 0.61 -3.10
CA ILE A 31 11.78 0.68 -4.37
C ILE A 31 11.35 -0.48 -5.29
N PHE A 32 11.24 -1.70 -4.76
CA PHE A 32 10.77 -2.85 -5.52
C PHE A 32 9.34 -2.65 -6.01
N LEU A 33 8.44 -2.14 -5.16
CA LEU A 33 7.07 -1.79 -5.56
C LEU A 33 7.06 -0.69 -6.62
N TRP A 34 7.90 0.34 -6.51
CA TRP A 34 8.00 1.39 -7.52
C TRP A 34 8.51 0.85 -8.87
N LEU A 35 9.53 -0.01 -8.87
CA LEU A 35 10.03 -0.70 -10.07
C LEU A 35 8.97 -1.63 -10.66
N CYS A 36 8.28 -2.40 -9.83
CA CYS A 36 7.16 -3.22 -10.27
C CYS A 36 6.06 -2.35 -10.86
N PHE A 37 5.62 -1.29 -10.19
CA PHE A 37 4.53 -0.43 -10.66
C PHE A 37 4.87 0.27 -11.98
N THR A 38 6.09 0.80 -12.11
CA THR A 38 6.57 1.44 -13.34
C THR A 38 6.67 0.46 -14.51
N GLN A 39 7.06 -0.79 -14.27
CA GLN A 39 7.13 -1.83 -15.31
C GLN A 39 5.73 -2.43 -15.62
N GLN A 40 4.87 -2.55 -14.62
CA GLN A 40 3.60 -3.27 -14.63
C GLN A 40 2.46 -2.47 -15.25
N ASN A 41 2.50 -1.13 -15.26
CA ASN A 41 1.51 -0.29 -15.98
C ASN A 41 1.37 -0.70 -17.46
N SER A 42 2.42 -1.25 -18.08
CA SER A 42 2.34 -1.73 -19.47
C SER A 42 1.81 -3.17 -19.61
N VAL A 43 1.90 -4.03 -18.60
CA VAL A 43 1.63 -5.49 -18.75
C VAL A 43 0.35 -5.92 -18.01
N PHE A 44 -0.02 -5.25 -16.92
CA PHE A 44 -1.12 -5.64 -16.05
C PHE A 44 -2.49 -5.63 -16.75
N MET A 45 -2.79 -4.57 -17.49
CA MET A 45 -4.10 -4.37 -18.14
C MET A 45 -4.24 -5.08 -19.50
N ARG A 46 -3.13 -5.61 -20.05
CA ARG A 46 -3.14 -6.45 -21.26
C ARG A 46 -3.46 -7.92 -20.99
N ASN A 47 -3.64 -8.32 -19.73
CA ASN A 47 -3.80 -9.73 -19.39
C ASN A 47 -5.25 -10.23 -19.58
N GLU A 48 -5.39 -11.23 -20.43
CA GLU A 48 -6.57 -12.11 -20.60
C GLU A 48 -7.13 -12.64 -19.27
N LYS A 49 -6.31 -12.67 -18.21
CA LYS A 49 -6.71 -13.04 -16.85
C LYS A 49 -7.76 -12.11 -16.24
N TYR A 50 -7.72 -10.81 -16.53
CA TYR A 50 -8.72 -9.84 -16.04
C TYR A 50 -10.02 -9.95 -16.83
N ALA A 51 -9.95 -10.11 -18.15
CA ALA A 51 -11.12 -10.42 -18.97
C ALA A 51 -11.86 -11.68 -18.47
N LYS A 52 -11.11 -12.74 -18.11
CA LYS A 52 -11.70 -13.95 -17.48
C LYS A 52 -12.35 -13.68 -16.12
N GLN A 53 -11.84 -12.72 -15.36
CA GLN A 53 -12.45 -12.33 -14.09
C GLN A 53 -13.78 -11.61 -14.32
N PHE A 54 -13.92 -10.76 -15.33
CA PHE A 54 -15.18 -10.06 -15.60
C PHE A 54 -16.24 -10.91 -16.31
N SER A 55 -15.92 -12.16 -16.68
CA SER A 55 -16.91 -13.08 -17.25
C SER A 55 -18.03 -13.46 -16.26
N ALA A 56 -19.22 -13.75 -16.80
CA ALA A 56 -20.39 -14.23 -16.03
C ALA A 56 -20.12 -15.49 -15.17
N LEU A 57 -19.07 -16.25 -15.49
CA LEU A 57 -18.68 -17.49 -14.81
C LEU A 57 -17.67 -17.28 -13.67
N SER A 58 -17.33 -16.02 -13.36
CA SER A 58 -16.31 -15.73 -12.37
C SER A 58 -16.74 -16.13 -10.95
N LYS A 59 -15.78 -16.66 -10.18
CA LYS A 59 -16.00 -16.99 -8.76
C LYS A 59 -15.95 -15.78 -7.83
N ASN A 60 -15.58 -14.61 -8.36
CA ASN A 60 -15.28 -13.41 -7.58
C ASN A 60 -16.31 -12.28 -7.85
N LYS A 61 -17.60 -12.64 -7.93
CA LYS A 61 -18.68 -11.70 -8.23
C LYS A 61 -18.63 -10.42 -7.36
N ALA A 62 -18.47 -10.55 -6.05
CA ALA A 62 -18.41 -9.39 -5.14
C ALA A 62 -17.30 -8.38 -5.46
N ARG A 63 -16.16 -8.84 -6.00
CA ARG A 63 -15.05 -7.94 -6.38
C ARG A 63 -15.34 -7.22 -7.70
N ILE A 64 -16.04 -7.90 -8.60
CA ILE A 64 -16.44 -7.34 -9.90
C ILE A 64 -17.54 -6.32 -9.66
N ASP A 65 -18.55 -6.68 -8.88
CA ASP A 65 -19.65 -5.78 -8.53
C ASP A 65 -19.10 -4.50 -7.87
N MET A 66 -18.18 -4.62 -6.90
CA MET A 66 -17.52 -3.47 -6.29
C MET A 66 -16.72 -2.63 -7.30
N SER A 67 -16.06 -3.26 -8.27
CA SER A 67 -15.30 -2.52 -9.29
C SER A 67 -16.24 -1.78 -10.24
N GLN A 68 -17.33 -2.42 -10.65
CA GLN A 68 -18.33 -1.85 -11.54
C GLN A 68 -19.08 -0.69 -10.90
N ASP A 69 -19.44 -0.81 -9.62
CA ASP A 69 -20.05 0.27 -8.84
C ASP A 69 -19.07 1.44 -8.66
N TYR A 70 -17.80 1.15 -8.33
CA TYR A 70 -16.81 2.19 -8.05
C TYR A 70 -16.37 2.95 -9.30
N PHE A 71 -16.21 2.25 -10.43
CA PHE A 71 -15.74 2.83 -11.69
C PHE A 71 -16.88 3.16 -12.67
N GLU A 72 -18.14 2.95 -12.26
CA GLU A 72 -19.32 3.24 -13.09
C GLU A 72 -19.22 2.61 -14.50
N CYS A 73 -18.87 1.33 -14.53
CA CYS A 73 -18.52 0.59 -15.74
C CYS A 73 -19.23 -0.76 -15.81
N CYS A 74 -19.31 -1.36 -17.01
CA CYS A 74 -19.87 -2.69 -17.18
C CYS A 74 -19.00 -3.57 -18.07
N GLY A 75 -18.75 -4.79 -17.60
CA GLY A 75 -17.82 -5.73 -18.24
C GLY A 75 -16.37 -5.23 -18.24
N TRP A 76 -15.48 -5.98 -18.88
CA TRP A 76 -14.09 -5.59 -19.05
C TRP A 76 -13.93 -4.66 -20.25
N GLU A 77 -14.37 -5.10 -21.43
CA GLU A 77 -14.36 -4.28 -22.65
C GLU A 77 -15.67 -3.52 -22.84
N GLY A 78 -16.77 -4.10 -22.34
CA GLY A 78 -18.09 -3.49 -22.37
C GLY A 78 -19.17 -4.44 -21.84
N PRO A 79 -20.44 -3.98 -21.77
CA PRO A 79 -21.57 -4.80 -21.30
C PRO A 79 -21.77 -6.09 -22.11
N GLU A 80 -21.25 -6.15 -23.33
CA GLU A 80 -21.24 -7.33 -24.20
C GLU A 80 -20.49 -8.53 -23.67
N ASP A 81 -19.59 -8.34 -22.72
CA ASP A 81 -18.94 -9.44 -22.00
C ASP A 81 -19.96 -10.34 -21.26
N TYR A 82 -21.17 -9.85 -21.01
CA TYR A 82 -22.28 -10.60 -20.43
C TYR A 82 -23.33 -11.08 -21.45
N TYR A 83 -23.35 -10.55 -22.67
CA TYR A 83 -24.32 -10.96 -23.70
C TYR A 83 -24.06 -12.38 -24.24
N GLY A 84 -22.85 -12.91 -24.09
CA GLY A 84 -22.46 -14.25 -24.57
C GLY A 84 -22.77 -15.44 -23.64
N SER A 85 -23.22 -15.21 -22.39
CA SER A 85 -23.38 -16.30 -21.42
C SER A 85 -24.77 -16.95 -21.45
N ILE A 86 -24.94 -17.89 -22.40
CA ILE A 86 -25.93 -18.97 -22.41
C ILE A 86 -27.41 -18.56 -22.57
N ARG A 87 -28.01 -19.08 -23.66
CA ARG A 87 -29.44 -19.29 -23.93
C ARG A 87 -30.41 -18.78 -22.84
N ASN A 88 -30.97 -17.61 -23.12
CA ASN A 88 -32.24 -17.07 -22.63
C ASN A 88 -32.27 -16.22 -21.36
N TYR A 89 -31.15 -15.96 -20.66
CA TYR A 89 -31.14 -14.91 -19.61
C TYR A 89 -29.76 -14.22 -19.54
N THR A 90 -29.68 -13.01 -20.09
CA THR A 90 -28.58 -12.07 -19.87
C THR A 90 -28.57 -11.64 -18.41
N LEU A 91 -27.78 -12.32 -17.57
CA LEU A 91 -27.65 -11.95 -16.17
C LEU A 91 -26.58 -10.86 -16.01
N ILE A 92 -26.91 -9.66 -16.48
CA ILE A 92 -26.09 -8.48 -16.23
C ILE A 92 -26.11 -8.21 -14.72
N PRO A 93 -24.95 -8.07 -14.05
CA PRO A 93 -24.90 -7.72 -12.63
C PRO A 93 -25.62 -6.39 -12.37
N LYS A 94 -26.31 -6.28 -11.23
CA LYS A 94 -26.95 -5.00 -10.83
C LYS A 94 -25.95 -3.84 -10.71
N SER A 95 -24.69 -4.15 -10.45
CA SER A 95 -23.58 -3.20 -10.39
C SER A 95 -23.21 -2.57 -11.74
N CYS A 96 -23.67 -3.15 -12.86
CA CYS A 96 -23.53 -2.54 -14.18
C CYS A 96 -24.56 -1.42 -14.44
N CYS A 97 -25.48 -1.17 -13.51
CA CYS A 97 -26.65 -0.35 -13.74
C CYS A 97 -26.49 1.00 -13.02
N LYS A 98 -26.84 2.09 -13.69
CA LYS A 98 -26.82 3.45 -13.15
C LYS A 98 -27.80 3.62 -12.00
N ASP A 99 -28.94 2.94 -12.12
CA ASP A 99 -29.93 2.78 -11.08
C ASP A 99 -29.95 1.31 -10.66
N THR A 100 -29.48 1.04 -9.44
CA THR A 100 -29.41 -0.32 -8.87
C THR A 100 -30.79 -0.91 -8.57
N ASP A 101 -31.82 -0.06 -8.47
CA ASP A 101 -33.20 -0.47 -8.22
C ASP A 101 -33.96 -0.78 -9.51
N ASN A 102 -33.60 -0.14 -10.64
CA ASN A 102 -34.31 -0.25 -11.92
C ASN A 102 -33.42 -0.71 -13.10
N CYS A 103 -32.74 -1.84 -12.95
CA CYS A 103 -31.94 -2.41 -14.03
C CYS A 103 -32.74 -3.26 -15.02
N GLU A 104 -33.82 -2.72 -15.55
CA GLU A 104 -34.69 -3.41 -16.51
C GLU A 104 -34.46 -2.92 -17.96
N CYS A 105 -33.94 -1.71 -18.13
CA CYS A 105 -33.69 -1.11 -19.43
C CYS A 105 -32.20 -1.17 -19.80
N LEU A 106 -31.91 -1.59 -21.04
CA LEU A 106 -30.55 -1.56 -21.61
C LEU A 106 -29.91 -0.16 -21.60
N ASN A 107 -30.73 0.90 -21.56
CA ASN A 107 -30.27 2.29 -21.51
C ASN A 107 -29.71 2.69 -20.12
N ASP A 108 -30.08 1.95 -19.08
CA ASP A 108 -29.65 2.22 -17.70
C ASP A 108 -28.35 1.50 -17.34
N ILE A 109 -27.71 0.86 -18.32
CA ILE A 109 -26.45 0.14 -18.16
C ILE A 109 -25.29 1.08 -18.49
N TYR A 110 -24.19 0.95 -17.75
CA TYR A 110 -22.93 1.60 -18.11
C TYR A 110 -22.42 1.04 -19.45
N SER A 111 -22.30 1.92 -20.44
CA SER A 111 -21.86 1.54 -21.79
C SER A 111 -20.33 1.41 -21.90
N ILE A 112 -19.59 1.83 -20.88
CA ILE A 112 -18.13 1.84 -20.87
C ILE A 112 -17.61 0.59 -20.16
N GLY A 113 -16.63 -0.08 -20.76
CA GLY A 113 -15.91 -1.19 -20.15
C GLY A 113 -14.99 -0.76 -19.02
N CYS A 114 -14.90 -1.58 -17.97
CA CYS A 114 -14.10 -1.27 -16.79
C CYS A 114 -12.60 -1.14 -17.08
N LYS A 115 -12.10 -1.75 -18.16
CA LYS A 115 -10.70 -1.60 -18.56
C LYS A 115 -10.32 -0.13 -18.76
N TYR A 116 -11.16 0.62 -19.48
CA TYR A 116 -10.87 2.02 -19.82
C TYR A 116 -10.87 2.91 -18.57
N GLU A 117 -11.91 2.78 -17.73
CA GLU A 117 -12.04 3.60 -16.50
C GLU A 117 -10.94 3.28 -15.49
N ILE A 118 -10.57 1.99 -15.34
CA ILE A 118 -9.46 1.60 -14.47
C ILE A 118 -8.13 2.14 -15.02
N GLU A 119 -7.87 2.04 -16.33
CA GLU A 119 -6.67 2.60 -16.96
C GLU A 119 -6.60 4.13 -16.74
N SER A 120 -7.70 4.83 -17.02
CA SER A 120 -7.82 6.28 -16.83
C SER A 120 -7.60 6.70 -15.37
N PHE A 121 -8.21 5.98 -14.43
CA PHE A 121 -8.01 6.23 -13.00
C PHE A 121 -6.56 6.02 -12.58
N LEU A 122 -5.92 4.93 -13.03
CA LEU A 122 -4.52 4.67 -12.71
C LEU A 122 -3.60 5.73 -13.31
N ASP A 123 -3.82 6.15 -14.55
CA ASP A 123 -3.01 7.17 -15.21
C ASP A 123 -3.16 8.55 -14.58
N TYR A 124 -4.36 8.91 -14.11
CA TYR A 124 -4.56 10.15 -13.38
C TYR A 124 -3.90 10.11 -11.99
N ASN A 125 -4.08 9.00 -11.27
CA ASN A 125 -3.62 8.90 -9.89
C ASN A 125 -2.15 8.49 -9.76
N ILE A 126 -1.48 8.05 -10.83
CA ILE A 126 -0.07 7.64 -10.75
C ILE A 126 0.84 8.77 -10.28
N ILE A 127 0.54 10.01 -10.68
CA ILE A 127 1.28 11.19 -10.27
C ILE A 127 1.06 11.44 -8.77
N PHE A 128 -0.19 11.37 -8.31
CA PHE A 128 -0.53 11.49 -6.90
C PHE A 128 0.18 10.42 -6.06
N PHE A 129 0.10 9.15 -6.46
CA PHE A 129 0.78 8.05 -5.77
C PHE A 129 2.30 8.24 -5.76
N LYS A 130 2.91 8.69 -6.86
CA LYS A 130 4.36 9.01 -6.91
C LYS A 130 4.75 10.04 -5.85
N TYR A 131 3.99 11.13 -5.72
CA TYR A 131 4.26 12.15 -4.71
C TYR A 131 3.99 11.67 -3.28
N LEU A 132 2.92 10.89 -3.08
CA LEU A 132 2.60 10.30 -1.79
C LEU A 132 3.73 9.35 -1.32
N PHE A 133 4.22 8.48 -2.21
CA PHE A 133 5.35 7.59 -1.91
C PHE A 133 6.63 8.38 -1.64
N ALA A 134 6.92 9.42 -2.41
CA ALA A 134 8.07 10.29 -2.16
C ALA A 134 8.01 10.96 -0.79
N LEU A 135 6.84 11.44 -0.38
CA LEU A 135 6.63 12.05 0.95
C LEU A 135 6.88 11.04 2.08
N ILE A 136 6.35 9.82 1.97
CA ILE A 136 6.56 8.76 2.96
C ILE A 136 8.06 8.45 3.10
N LEU A 137 8.77 8.32 1.98
CA LEU A 137 10.22 8.09 1.98
C LEU A 137 11.00 9.23 2.65
N CYS A 138 10.60 10.48 2.42
CA CYS A 138 11.21 11.63 3.08
C CYS A 138 10.97 11.61 4.60
N LEU A 139 9.74 11.30 5.05
CA LEU A 139 9.41 11.22 6.47
C LEU A 139 10.18 10.10 7.16
N ASP A 140 10.26 8.92 6.55
CA ASP A 140 11.04 7.79 7.06
C ASP A 140 12.52 8.16 7.22
N ALA A 141 13.12 8.80 6.21
CA ALA A 141 14.51 9.23 6.27
C ALA A 141 14.75 10.26 7.38
N LEU A 142 13.84 11.22 7.58
CA LEU A 142 13.91 12.20 8.66
C LEU A 142 13.80 11.55 10.04
N CYS A 143 12.90 10.57 10.21
CA CYS A 143 12.77 9.81 11.44
C CYS A 143 14.05 9.03 11.77
N SER A 144 14.61 8.32 10.79
CA SER A 144 15.88 7.59 10.95
C SER A 144 17.03 8.54 11.31
N PHE A 145 17.12 9.69 10.64
CA PHE A 145 18.13 10.70 10.93
C PHE A 145 17.97 11.30 12.33
N GLY A 146 16.74 11.62 12.74
CA GLY A 146 16.43 12.15 14.07
C GLY A 146 16.82 11.19 15.19
N ILE A 147 16.52 9.89 15.04
CA ILE A 147 16.92 8.85 15.99
C ILE A 147 18.45 8.75 16.07
N HIS A 148 19.14 8.76 14.92
CA HIS A 148 20.59 8.70 14.89
C HIS A 148 21.23 9.93 15.57
N TYR A 149 20.71 11.12 15.31
CA TYR A 149 21.17 12.35 15.93
C TYR A 149 20.93 12.34 17.44
N PHE A 150 19.71 12.00 17.89
CA PHE A 150 19.38 11.92 19.31
C PHE A 150 20.29 10.93 20.07
N ARG A 151 20.65 9.80 19.45
CA ARG A 151 21.59 8.82 20.02
C ARG A 151 22.97 9.42 20.29
N LYS A 152 23.44 10.36 19.47
CA LYS A 152 24.74 11.04 19.66
C LYS A 152 24.75 11.95 20.88
N TYR A 153 23.59 12.50 21.27
CA TYR A 153 23.47 13.42 22.41
C TYR A 153 23.15 12.72 23.73
N LEU A 154 22.81 11.43 23.72
CA LEU A 154 22.66 10.67 24.95
C LEU A 154 24.04 10.44 25.58
N PRO A 155 24.34 11.04 26.75
CA PRO A 155 25.66 10.99 27.34
C PRO A 155 26.08 9.55 27.67
N ASP A 156 27.36 9.27 27.51
CA ASP A 156 27.90 7.95 27.80
C ASP A 156 28.09 7.76 29.32
N GLU A 157 27.22 6.95 29.91
CA GLU A 157 27.14 6.66 31.35
C GLU A 157 28.46 6.15 31.95
N LYS A 158 29.41 5.67 31.13
CA LYS A 158 30.76 5.29 31.56
C LYS A 158 31.49 6.41 32.31
N ILE A 159 31.22 7.67 31.95
CA ILE A 159 31.86 8.84 32.57
C ILE A 159 31.38 9.03 34.02
N LYS A 160 30.13 8.69 34.35
CA LYS A 160 29.62 8.83 35.73
C LYS A 160 30.19 7.79 36.68
N THR A 161 30.35 6.55 36.22
CA THR A 161 30.89 5.47 37.05
C THR A 161 32.39 5.63 37.34
N GLU A 162 33.15 6.29 36.46
CA GLU A 162 34.56 6.64 36.75
C GLU A 162 34.68 7.81 37.73
N VAL A 163 33.77 8.79 37.66
CA VAL A 163 33.74 9.92 38.59
C VAL A 163 33.33 9.46 40.01
N GLU A 164 32.30 8.61 40.14
CA GLU A 164 31.90 8.06 41.45
C GLU A 164 32.96 7.13 42.05
N LYS A 165 33.69 6.35 41.23
CA LYS A 165 34.82 5.55 41.74
C LYS A 165 35.95 6.42 42.28
N LYS A 166 36.31 7.49 41.56
CA LYS A 166 37.35 8.42 42.00
C LYS A 166 37.02 9.12 43.32
N ASP A 167 35.77 9.52 43.53
CA ASP A 167 35.31 10.14 44.78
C ASP A 167 35.29 9.17 45.98
N THR A 168 35.25 7.86 45.73
CA THR A 168 35.25 6.83 46.79
C THR A 168 36.68 6.47 47.20
N ASP A 169 37.63 6.48 46.25
CA ASP A 169 39.03 6.15 46.49
C ASP A 169 39.83 7.29 47.15
N GLU A 170 39.36 8.55 47.11
CA GLU A 170 39.97 9.69 47.82
C GLU A 170 39.51 9.85 49.29
N LYS A 171 38.55 9.05 49.75
CA LYS A 171 38.01 9.11 51.13
C LYS A 171 38.56 8.05 52.09
N PHE A 172 39.48 7.20 51.63
CA PHE A 172 40.17 6.18 52.44
C PHE A 172 41.68 6.42 52.42
#